data_AF-D5C4G1-F1
#
_entry.id   AF-D5C4G1-F1
#
_cell.length_a   1.000
_cell.length_b   1.000
_cell.length_c   1.000
_cell.angle_alpha   90.00
_cell.angle_beta   90.00
_cell.angle_gamma   90.00
#
_symmetry.space_group_name_H-M   'P 1'
#
loop_
_entity.id
_entity.type
_entity.pdbx_description
1 polymer ?
#
loop_
_entity_poly.entity_id
_entity_poly.type
_entity_poly.pdbx_seq_one_letter_code
_entity_poly.pdbx_strand_id
1 'polypeptide(L)'
;MMSKLALKIRVFWSLIILGLGWVIGVNNLVFAEELPKQSILPLALANKAALAAVDQCKKEGYRVSAAVVDGAGVVVALLRGDGAGAHTVDSSRGKAYTAASLREPTQKLAQLIAQKPEIQALRDMNESILILGGGLPIKIGGEIVGGIGVGGAPGAVLDENCARAGLESLGADPYKENN
;
A
#
# COMPACT_ATOMS: atom_id res chain seq x y z
N MET A 1 -18.67 83.12 -44.85
CA MET A 1 -19.95 82.40 -45.01
C MET A 1 -19.69 81.18 -45.89
N MET A 2 -19.60 79.98 -45.30
CA MET A 2 -19.78 78.63 -45.91
C MET A 2 -18.85 78.25 -47.09
N SER A 3 -18.15 77.12 -47.18
CA SER A 3 -18.27 75.80 -46.55
C SER A 3 -16.89 75.11 -46.56
N LYS A 4 -16.53 74.54 -45.42
CA LYS A 4 -15.32 73.77 -45.18
C LYS A 4 -15.55 72.32 -45.65
N LEU A 5 -14.48 71.69 -46.15
CA LEU A 5 -14.13 70.31 -45.78
C LEU A 5 -15.01 69.18 -46.34
N ALA A 6 -15.05 69.00 -47.66
CA ALA A 6 -15.64 67.81 -48.29
C ALA A 6 -14.88 67.37 -49.56
N LEU A 7 -13.54 67.24 -49.49
CA LEU A 7 -12.75 66.72 -50.61
C LEU A 7 -11.51 65.90 -50.20
N LYS A 8 -11.53 65.31 -49.01
CA LYS A 8 -10.55 64.28 -48.62
C LYS A 8 -11.31 63.02 -48.23
N ILE A 9 -10.78 61.88 -48.66
CA ILE A 9 -11.28 60.49 -48.43
C ILE A 9 -12.22 60.01 -49.55
N ARG A 10 -11.65 59.88 -50.75
CA ARG A 10 -12.10 58.92 -51.77
C ARG A 10 -10.95 57.95 -52.05
N VAL A 11 -10.41 57.39 -50.97
CA VAL A 11 -9.48 56.27 -50.94
C VAL A 11 -10.15 55.24 -50.04
N PHE A 12 -9.91 53.96 -50.27
CA PHE A 12 -10.30 52.83 -49.41
C PHE A 12 -11.58 52.02 -49.70
N TRP A 13 -12.08 51.93 -50.93
CA TRP A 13 -13.03 50.85 -51.29
C TRP A 13 -12.63 50.19 -52.61
N SER A 14 -11.68 49.26 -52.55
CA SER A 14 -11.51 48.16 -53.51
C SER A 14 -10.43 47.18 -53.02
N LEU A 15 -10.70 45.89 -53.15
CA LEU A 15 -9.87 44.70 -52.84
C LEU A 15 -9.99 44.14 -51.41
N ILE A 16 -11.17 43.58 -51.19
CA ILE A 16 -11.41 42.41 -50.33
C ILE A 16 -10.79 41.18 -51.04
N ILE A 17 -10.31 40.22 -50.24
CA ILE A 17 -9.91 38.83 -50.56
C ILE A 17 -8.44 38.63 -50.95
N LEU A 18 -7.58 38.41 -49.94
CA LEU A 18 -6.50 37.39 -49.95
C LEU A 18 -5.89 37.23 -48.54
N GLY A 19 -6.77 37.08 -47.54
CA GLY A 19 -6.40 36.53 -46.25
C GLY A 19 -6.43 35.01 -46.32
N LEU A 20 -5.45 34.37 -46.96
CA LEU A 20 -5.26 32.93 -46.83
C LEU A 20 -4.62 32.67 -45.47
N GLY A 21 -5.49 32.48 -44.48
CA GLY A 21 -5.12 32.08 -43.14
C GLY A 21 -4.37 30.77 -43.14
N TRP A 22 -3.08 30.82 -42.82
CA TRP A 22 -2.41 29.70 -42.19
C TRP A 22 -2.75 29.73 -40.71
N VAL A 23 -3.95 29.26 -40.37
CA VAL A 23 -4.19 28.76 -39.01
C VAL A 23 -3.42 27.45 -38.94
N ILE A 24 -2.18 27.52 -38.44
CA ILE A 24 -1.45 26.33 -38.02
C ILE A 24 -2.33 25.71 -36.93
N GLY A 25 -3.05 24.65 -37.30
CA GLY A 25 -3.74 23.81 -36.34
C GLY A 25 -2.68 23.28 -35.39
N VAL A 26 -2.60 23.89 -34.21
CA VAL A 26 -1.83 23.35 -33.10
C VAL A 26 -2.56 22.08 -32.74
N ASN A 27 -2.10 20.95 -33.31
CA ASN A 27 -2.52 19.65 -32.87
C ASN A 27 -2.14 19.60 -31.38
N ASN A 28 -3.15 19.67 -30.52
CA ASN A 28 -2.98 19.38 -29.10
C ASN A 28 -2.53 17.92 -29.02
N LEU A 29 -1.21 17.71 -28.99
CA LEU A 29 -0.64 16.44 -28.57
C LEU A 29 -0.96 16.34 -27.08
N VAL A 30 -2.07 15.69 -26.78
CA VAL A 30 -2.40 15.27 -25.42
C VAL A 30 -1.45 14.14 -25.09
N PHE A 31 -0.36 14.46 -24.38
CA PHE A 31 0.47 13.45 -23.74
C PHE A 31 -0.31 12.88 -22.55
N ALA A 32 -0.33 11.56 -22.41
CA ALA A 32 -0.94 10.92 -21.25
C ALA A 32 -0.21 11.38 -19.98
N GLU A 33 -0.96 11.66 -18.92
CA GLU A 33 -0.40 11.97 -17.61
C GLU A 33 0.40 10.76 -17.09
N GLU A 34 1.60 11.01 -16.57
CA GLU A 34 2.40 9.94 -15.96
C GLU A 34 1.73 9.49 -14.66
N LEU A 35 1.36 8.20 -14.60
CA LEU A 35 0.70 7.63 -13.45
C LEU A 35 1.69 7.36 -12.31
N PRO A 36 1.26 7.48 -11.04
CA PRO A 36 2.04 7.02 -9.91
C PRO A 36 2.45 5.55 -10.07
N LYS A 37 3.71 5.25 -9.71
CA LYS A 37 4.25 3.89 -9.67
C LYS A 37 4.36 3.44 -8.21
N GLN A 38 4.15 2.17 -7.97
CA GLN A 38 4.30 1.56 -6.64
C GLN A 38 5.13 0.29 -6.75
N SER A 39 6.01 0.08 -5.76
CA SER A 39 6.72 -1.19 -5.60
C SER A 39 5.73 -2.26 -5.14
N ILE A 40 5.80 -3.44 -5.76
CA ILE A 40 4.99 -4.60 -5.38
C ILE A 40 5.90 -5.69 -4.82
N LEU A 41 5.42 -6.41 -3.80
CA LEU A 41 6.11 -7.60 -3.32
C LEU A 41 5.89 -8.75 -4.31
N PRO A 42 6.95 -9.30 -4.95
CA PRO A 42 6.80 -10.43 -5.86
C PRO A 42 6.29 -11.67 -5.14
N LEU A 43 5.47 -12.48 -5.82
CA LEU A 43 4.95 -13.76 -5.29
C LEU A 43 6.04 -14.66 -4.71
N ALA A 44 7.19 -14.75 -5.37
CA ALA A 44 8.31 -15.57 -4.90
C ALA A 44 8.84 -15.10 -3.53
N LEU A 45 8.90 -13.79 -3.29
CA LEU A 45 9.30 -13.24 -1.99
C LEU A 45 8.20 -13.42 -0.95
N ALA A 46 6.92 -13.24 -1.32
CA ALA A 46 5.80 -13.51 -0.40
C ALA A 46 5.79 -14.96 0.09
N ASN A 47 5.97 -15.93 -0.81
CA ASN A 47 6.09 -17.35 -0.47
C ASN A 47 7.30 -17.62 0.42
N LYS A 48 8.47 -17.02 0.11
CA LYS A 48 9.68 -17.14 0.92
C LYS A 48 9.46 -16.66 2.35
N ALA A 49 8.85 -15.49 2.52
CA ALA A 49 8.61 -14.91 3.84
C ALA A 49 7.59 -15.72 4.65
N ALA A 50 6.48 -16.15 4.02
CA ALA A 50 5.49 -16.99 4.68
C ALA A 50 6.09 -18.33 5.12
N LEU A 51 6.90 -18.97 4.26
CA LEU A 51 7.54 -20.25 4.57
C LEU A 51 8.55 -20.09 5.71
N ALA A 52 9.42 -19.07 5.65
CA ALA A 52 10.40 -18.80 6.69
C ALA A 52 9.73 -18.57 8.07
N ALA A 53 8.58 -17.89 8.11
CA ALA A 53 7.83 -17.69 9.34
C ALA A 53 7.24 -19.00 9.90
N VAL A 54 6.61 -19.82 9.04
CA VAL A 54 6.09 -21.13 9.45
C VAL A 54 7.21 -22.05 9.93
N ASP A 55 8.34 -22.10 9.22
CA ASP A 55 9.50 -22.92 9.58
C ASP A 55 10.14 -22.47 10.90
N GLN A 56 10.19 -21.16 11.17
CA GLN A 56 10.68 -20.65 12.44
C GLN A 56 9.81 -21.13 13.61
N CYS A 57 8.50 -20.93 13.51
CA CYS A 57 7.55 -21.37 14.53
C CYS A 57 7.57 -22.90 14.71
N LYS A 58 7.75 -23.65 13.61
CA LYS A 58 7.90 -25.11 13.67
C LYS A 58 9.13 -25.54 14.45
N LYS A 59 10.27 -24.86 14.30
CA LYS A 59 11.50 -25.12 15.09
C LYS A 59 11.29 -24.88 16.58
N GLU A 60 10.41 -23.94 16.92
CA GLU A 60 10.03 -23.63 18.30
C GLU A 60 8.91 -24.53 18.84
N GLY A 61 8.41 -25.49 18.05
CA GLY A 61 7.37 -26.43 18.43
C GLY A 61 5.94 -25.90 18.27
N TYR A 62 5.75 -24.75 17.64
CA TYR A 62 4.44 -24.13 17.41
C TYR A 62 3.85 -24.53 16.06
N ARG A 63 2.51 -24.59 16.01
CA ARG A 63 1.76 -24.93 14.80
C ARG A 63 0.94 -23.72 14.37
N VAL A 64 1.44 -23.02 13.36
CA VAL A 64 0.92 -21.70 12.95
C VAL A 64 0.45 -21.68 11.51
N SER A 65 -0.36 -20.68 11.17
CA SER A 65 -0.49 -20.21 9.79
C SER A 65 0.25 -18.88 9.63
N ALA A 66 0.78 -18.65 8.42
CA ALA A 66 1.36 -17.37 8.01
C ALA A 66 0.67 -16.88 6.74
N ALA A 67 0.32 -15.60 6.70
CA ALA A 67 -0.21 -14.92 5.54
C ALA A 67 0.66 -13.72 5.17
N VAL A 68 0.80 -13.47 3.87
CA VAL A 68 1.42 -12.28 3.31
C VAL A 68 0.41 -11.61 2.39
N VAL A 69 0.21 -10.31 2.59
CA VAL A 69 -0.64 -9.46 1.77
C VAL A 69 0.20 -8.40 1.05
N ASP A 70 -0.29 -7.90 -0.09
CA ASP A 70 0.30 -6.76 -0.79
C ASP A 70 -0.07 -5.42 -0.11
N GLY A 71 0.39 -4.30 -0.70
CA GLY A 71 0.09 -2.95 -0.20
C GLY A 71 -1.40 -2.57 -0.20
N ALA A 72 -2.25 -3.28 -0.95
CA ALA A 72 -3.69 -3.12 -0.94
C ALA A 72 -4.40 -4.05 0.07
N GLY A 73 -3.64 -4.90 0.76
CA GLY A 73 -4.17 -5.85 1.73
C GLY A 73 -4.69 -7.14 1.10
N VAL A 74 -4.44 -7.39 -0.18
CA VAL A 74 -4.84 -8.62 -0.87
C VAL A 74 -3.83 -9.72 -0.58
N VAL A 75 -4.32 -10.92 -0.26
CA VAL A 75 -3.46 -12.08 0.04
C VAL A 75 -2.65 -12.48 -1.20
N VAL A 76 -1.33 -12.49 -1.05
CA VAL A 76 -0.37 -12.97 -2.06
C VAL A 76 0.10 -14.39 -1.74
N ALA A 77 0.29 -14.70 -0.47
CA ALA A 77 0.65 -16.04 -0.01
C ALA A 77 -0.04 -16.35 1.32
N LEU A 78 -0.48 -17.60 1.49
CA LEU A 78 -1.03 -18.09 2.75
C LEU A 78 -0.62 -19.55 2.92
N LEU A 79 0.05 -19.85 4.03
CA LEU A 79 0.50 -21.18 4.39
C LEU A 79 -0.08 -21.56 5.75
N ARG A 80 -0.74 -22.72 5.81
CA ARG A 80 -1.18 -23.34 7.06
C ARG A 80 -0.23 -24.48 7.39
N GLY A 81 0.49 -24.37 8.50
CA GLY A 81 1.35 -25.43 8.99
C GLY A 81 0.57 -26.67 9.42
N ASP A 82 1.22 -27.82 9.35
CA ASP A 82 0.62 -29.09 9.76
C ASP A 82 0.14 -29.05 11.22
N GLY A 83 -1.12 -29.43 11.43
CA GLY A 83 -1.74 -29.44 12.74
C GLY A 83 -2.04 -28.05 13.33
N ALA A 84 -1.85 -26.95 12.58
CA ALA A 84 -2.32 -25.64 12.99
C ALA A 84 -3.86 -25.62 13.02
N GLY A 85 -4.46 -24.92 14.00
CA GLY A 85 -5.91 -24.80 14.12
C GLY A 85 -6.54 -24.01 12.98
N ALA A 86 -7.82 -24.27 12.65
CA ALA A 86 -8.48 -23.60 11.51
C ALA A 86 -8.52 -22.06 11.65
N HIS A 87 -8.75 -21.57 12.87
CA HIS A 87 -8.79 -20.13 13.19
C HIS A 87 -7.47 -19.38 12.90
N THR A 88 -6.35 -20.09 12.81
CA THR A 88 -5.04 -19.47 12.52
C THR A 88 -4.97 -18.88 11.11
N VAL A 89 -5.74 -19.41 10.16
CA VAL A 89 -5.81 -18.92 8.78
C VAL A 89 -6.35 -17.49 8.76
N ASP A 90 -7.54 -17.27 9.32
CA ASP A 90 -8.15 -15.94 9.38
C ASP A 90 -7.37 -14.99 10.29
N SER A 91 -6.82 -15.51 11.40
CA SER A 91 -5.99 -14.72 12.30
C SER A 91 -4.73 -14.17 11.60
N SER A 92 -3.99 -15.03 10.90
CA SER A 92 -2.79 -14.64 10.17
C SER A 92 -3.12 -13.62 9.06
N ARG A 93 -4.21 -13.84 8.31
CA ARG A 93 -4.70 -12.92 7.28
C ARG A 93 -5.05 -11.55 7.85
N GLY A 94 -5.84 -11.50 8.93
CA GLY A 94 -6.27 -10.24 9.54
C GLY A 94 -5.09 -9.44 10.12
N LYS A 95 -4.13 -10.13 10.74
CA LYS A 95 -2.89 -9.49 11.24
C LYS A 95 -2.05 -8.91 10.09
N ALA A 96 -1.89 -9.66 8.99
CA ALA A 96 -1.16 -9.19 7.80
C ALA A 96 -1.83 -7.95 7.19
N TYR A 97 -3.15 -8.01 6.99
CA TYR A 97 -3.96 -6.89 6.50
C TYR A 97 -3.81 -5.65 7.39
N THR A 98 -3.93 -5.83 8.71
CA THR A 98 -3.81 -4.75 9.68
C THR A 98 -2.43 -4.09 9.62
N ALA A 99 -1.37 -4.90 9.56
CA ALA A 99 -0.01 -4.37 9.50
C ALA A 99 0.27 -3.62 8.19
N ALA A 100 -0.23 -4.11 7.05
CA ALA A 100 -0.09 -3.44 5.76
C ALA A 100 -0.89 -2.11 5.71
N SER A 101 -2.16 -2.16 6.14
CA SER A 101 -3.09 -1.03 6.02
C SER A 101 -2.81 0.09 7.03
N LEU A 102 -2.59 -0.26 8.30
CA LEU A 102 -2.30 0.69 9.37
C LEU A 102 -0.80 1.00 9.50
N ARG A 103 0.04 0.33 8.70
CA ARG A 103 1.49 0.58 8.58
C ARG A 103 2.23 0.47 9.91
N GLU A 104 1.76 -0.39 10.79
CA GLU A 104 2.24 -0.54 12.17
C GLU A 104 2.10 -2.01 12.62
N PRO A 105 3.05 -2.57 13.39
CA PRO A 105 2.89 -3.86 14.03
C PRO A 105 1.63 -3.96 14.85
N THR A 106 0.94 -5.09 14.72
CA THR A 106 -0.32 -5.31 15.43
C THR A 106 -0.15 -5.35 16.94
N GLN A 107 1.05 -5.72 17.43
CA GLN A 107 1.39 -5.67 18.84
C GLN A 107 1.48 -4.23 19.36
N LYS A 108 2.12 -3.32 18.61
CA LYS A 108 2.18 -1.90 18.97
C LYS A 108 0.79 -1.26 18.95
N LEU A 109 -0.05 -1.59 17.98
CA LEU A 109 -1.46 -1.16 17.96
C LEU A 109 -2.24 -1.67 19.18
N ALA A 110 -2.04 -2.92 19.59
CA ALA A 110 -2.70 -3.48 20.78
C ALA A 110 -2.27 -2.74 22.06
N GLN A 111 -0.97 -2.44 22.20
CA GLN A 111 -0.43 -1.65 23.31
C GLN A 111 -0.99 -0.21 23.31
N LEU A 112 -1.08 0.43 22.14
CA LEU A 112 -1.64 1.76 22.01
C LEU A 112 -3.11 1.80 22.43
N ILE A 113 -3.93 0.82 22.03
CA ILE A 113 -5.33 0.74 22.47
C ILE A 113 -5.42 0.55 23.99
N ALA A 114 -4.54 -0.26 24.59
CA ALA A 114 -4.53 -0.45 26.04
C ALA A 114 -4.18 0.85 26.80
N GLN A 115 -3.29 1.67 26.24
CA GLN A 115 -2.90 2.97 26.82
C GLN A 115 -3.91 4.09 26.51
N LYS A 116 -4.62 3.99 25.38
CA LYS A 116 -5.54 4.99 24.84
C LYS A 116 -6.85 4.33 24.41
N PRO A 117 -7.77 4.01 25.34
CA PRO A 117 -9.00 3.31 25.02
C PRO A 117 -9.91 4.04 24.01
N GLU A 118 -9.74 5.35 23.80
CA GLU A 118 -10.48 6.14 22.82
C GLU A 118 -10.22 5.71 21.36
N ILE A 119 -9.06 5.08 21.07
CA ILE A 119 -8.76 4.55 19.73
C ILE A 119 -9.20 3.09 19.54
N GLN A 120 -9.97 2.51 20.47
CA GLN A 120 -10.44 1.13 20.34
C GLN A 120 -11.28 0.88 19.07
N ALA A 121 -11.95 1.92 18.55
CA ALA A 121 -12.75 1.88 17.33
C ALA A 121 -11.94 1.52 16.07
N LEU A 122 -10.59 1.57 16.13
CA LEU A 122 -9.73 1.04 15.07
C LEU A 122 -10.05 -0.43 14.73
N ARG A 123 -10.51 -1.20 15.72
CA ARG A 123 -10.90 -2.62 15.54
C ARG A 123 -12.09 -2.79 14.59
N ASP A 124 -12.94 -1.78 14.49
CA ASP A 124 -14.22 -1.85 13.77
C ASP A 124 -14.18 -1.11 12.41
N MET A 125 -13.05 -0.50 12.04
CA MET A 125 -12.93 0.25 10.77
C MET A 125 -13.07 -0.62 9.52
N ASN A 126 -12.69 -1.90 9.63
CA ASN A 126 -12.82 -2.87 8.55
C ASN A 126 -12.83 -4.28 9.14
N GLU A 127 -13.66 -5.17 8.59
CA GLU A 127 -13.80 -6.57 9.04
C GLU A 127 -12.49 -7.39 8.97
N SER A 128 -11.53 -6.96 8.15
CA SER A 128 -10.22 -7.60 8.01
C SER A 128 -9.22 -7.16 9.08
N ILE A 129 -9.56 -6.18 9.93
CA ILE A 129 -8.66 -5.72 11.00
C ILE A 129 -8.65 -6.73 12.14
N LEU A 130 -7.43 -7.13 12.53
CA LEU A 130 -7.17 -7.90 13.73
C LEU A 130 -5.97 -7.30 14.49
N ILE A 131 -6.29 -6.53 15.53
CA ILE A 131 -5.28 -5.93 16.43
C ILE A 131 -4.94 -6.91 17.55
N LEU A 132 -4.04 -7.83 17.21
CA LEU A 132 -3.41 -8.83 18.08
C LEU A 132 -2.00 -9.12 17.53
N GLY A 133 -0.97 -9.15 18.38
CA GLY A 133 0.43 -9.33 17.95
C GLY A 133 0.68 -10.52 17.04
N GLY A 134 1.68 -10.40 16.17
CA GLY A 134 1.99 -11.37 15.11
C GLY A 134 1.90 -10.82 13.68
N GLY A 135 1.46 -9.57 13.49
CA GLY A 135 1.44 -8.88 12.21
C GLY A 135 2.51 -7.79 12.12
N LEU A 136 3.30 -7.79 11.04
CA LEU A 136 4.37 -6.82 10.77
C LEU A 136 4.28 -6.24 9.35
N PRO A 137 4.50 -4.93 9.16
CA PRO A 137 4.62 -4.36 7.83
C PRO A 137 5.86 -4.89 7.11
N ILE A 138 5.75 -5.20 5.81
CA ILE A 138 6.89 -5.56 4.98
C ILE A 138 7.42 -4.27 4.36
N LYS A 139 8.55 -3.79 4.86
CA LYS A 139 9.20 -2.57 4.37
C LYS A 139 10.48 -2.90 3.63
N ILE A 140 10.64 -2.43 2.41
CA ILE A 140 11.83 -2.67 1.58
C ILE A 140 12.23 -1.34 0.94
N GLY A 141 13.46 -0.89 1.17
CA GLY A 141 13.97 0.32 0.53
C GLY A 141 13.19 1.59 0.92
N GLY A 142 12.70 1.66 2.16
CA GLY A 142 11.91 2.78 2.64
C GLY A 142 10.40 2.66 2.39
N GLU A 143 9.95 1.74 1.54
CA GLU A 143 8.55 1.60 1.13
C GLU A 143 7.86 0.39 1.78
N ILE A 144 6.63 0.57 2.24
CA ILE A 144 5.80 -0.56 2.70
C ILE A 144 5.16 -1.19 1.47
N VAL A 145 5.58 -2.42 1.16
CA VAL A 145 5.12 -3.19 -0.01
C VAL A 145 4.06 -4.23 0.33
N GLY A 146 3.70 -4.36 1.62
CA GLY A 146 2.71 -5.30 2.10
C GLY A 146 2.78 -5.54 3.60
N GLY A 147 2.24 -6.66 4.05
CA GLY A 147 2.26 -7.08 5.45
C GLY A 147 2.37 -8.59 5.58
N ILE A 148 3.04 -9.05 6.63
CA ILE A 148 3.08 -10.46 7.03
C ILE A 148 2.33 -10.62 8.35
N GLY A 149 1.58 -11.71 8.51
CA GLY A 149 0.88 -12.05 9.73
C GLY A 149 1.04 -13.52 10.07
N VAL A 150 1.26 -13.82 11.35
CA VAL A 150 1.39 -15.18 11.89
C VAL A 150 0.39 -15.38 13.02
N GLY A 151 -0.22 -16.56 13.09
CA GLY A 151 -1.14 -16.93 14.16
C GLY A 151 -1.04 -18.40 14.54
N GLY A 152 -1.06 -18.70 15.84
CA GLY A 152 -1.22 -20.05 16.38
C GLY A 152 -0.21 -20.44 17.46
N ALA A 153 0.82 -19.65 17.70
CA ALA A 153 1.71 -19.84 18.83
C ALA A 153 0.98 -19.54 20.16
N PRO A 154 1.43 -20.07 21.31
CA PRO A 154 0.78 -19.84 22.61
C PRO A 154 1.02 -18.43 23.18
N GLY A 155 1.16 -17.42 22.32
CA GLY A 155 1.38 -16.03 22.70
C GLY A 155 1.63 -15.14 21.49
N ALA A 156 1.08 -13.92 21.52
CA ALA A 156 1.16 -12.96 20.41
C ALA A 156 2.60 -12.53 20.08
N VAL A 157 3.47 -12.44 21.09
CA VAL A 157 4.91 -12.14 20.91
C VAL A 157 5.63 -13.28 20.18
N LEU A 158 5.21 -14.53 20.41
CA LEU A 158 5.80 -15.69 19.74
C LEU A 158 5.41 -15.73 18.26
N ASP A 159 4.15 -15.41 17.94
CA ASP A 159 3.72 -15.20 16.56
C ASP A 159 4.56 -14.10 15.88
N GLU A 160 4.84 -13.00 16.58
CA GLU A 160 5.64 -11.90 16.05
C GLU A 160 7.09 -12.27 15.77
N ASN A 161 7.72 -13.07 16.65
CA ASN A 161 9.07 -13.59 16.41
C ASN A 161 9.15 -14.41 15.11
N CYS A 162 8.13 -15.24 14.84
CA CYS A 162 8.04 -15.98 13.60
C CYS A 162 7.82 -15.06 12.39
N ALA A 163 6.95 -14.05 12.51
CA ALA A 163 6.78 -13.05 11.45
C ALA A 163 8.08 -12.30 11.14
N ARG A 164 8.89 -12.00 12.17
CA ARG A 164 10.19 -11.33 12.06
C ARG A 164 11.20 -12.17 11.28
N ALA A 165 11.26 -13.48 11.51
CA ALA A 165 12.06 -14.39 10.69
C ALA A 165 11.64 -14.37 9.21
N GLY A 166 10.34 -14.20 8.94
CA GLY A 166 9.81 -13.95 7.61
C GLY A 166 10.40 -12.69 6.96
N LEU A 167 10.42 -11.56 7.67
CA LEU A 167 11.02 -10.30 7.21
C LEU A 167 12.53 -10.40 6.99
N GLU A 168 13.25 -11.03 7.93
CA GLU A 168 14.69 -11.24 7.84
C GLU A 168 15.07 -12.06 6.59
N SER A 169 14.24 -13.04 6.22
CA SER A 169 14.44 -13.83 4.99
C SER A 169 14.41 -12.98 3.71
N LEU A 170 13.77 -11.80 3.74
CA LEU A 170 13.68 -10.87 2.62
C LEU A 170 14.83 -9.85 2.60
N GLY A 171 15.56 -9.70 3.71
CA GLY A 171 16.40 -8.51 3.92
C GLY A 171 15.57 -7.23 4.03
N ALA A 172 14.35 -7.33 4.57
CA ALA A 172 13.46 -6.19 4.78
C ALA A 172 14.07 -5.18 5.76
N ASP A 173 13.69 -3.91 5.63
CA ASP A 173 14.11 -2.84 6.51
C ASP A 173 13.72 -3.19 7.97
N PRO A 174 14.63 -3.02 8.94
CA PRO A 174 14.35 -3.37 10.32
C PRO A 174 13.25 -2.49 10.89
N TYR A 175 12.32 -3.11 11.62
CA TYR A 175 11.38 -2.37 12.44
C TYR A 175 12.11 -1.83 13.67
N LYS A 176 12.23 -0.50 13.78
CA LYS A 176 12.70 0.12 15.02
C LYS A 176 11.53 0.11 16.00
N GLU A 177 11.60 -0.75 17.01
CA GLU A 177 10.79 -0.58 18.22
C GLU A 177 11.24 0.74 18.86
N ASN A 178 10.47 1.79 18.63
CA ASN A 178 10.68 3.05 19.32
C ASN A 178 10.25 2.82 20.78
N ASN A 179 11.24 2.63 21.65
CA ASN A 179 11.08 2.68 23.11
C ASN A 179 10.36 3.95 23.55
#